data_AF-A0A8S3JAX3-F1
#
_entry.id   AF-A0A8S3JAX3-F1
#
_cell.length_a   1.000
_cell.length_b   1.000
_cell.length_c   1.000
_cell.angle_alpha   90.00
_cell.angle_beta   90.00
_cell.angle_gamma   90.00
#
_symmetry.space_group_name_H-M   'P 1'
#
loop_
_entity.id
_entity.type
_entity.pdbx_description
1 polymer ?
#
loop_
_entity_poly.entity_id
_entity_poly.type
_entity_poly.pdbx_seq_one_letter_code
_entity_poly.pdbx_strand_id
1 'polypeptide(L)'
;MTLRHRLSPYGKPNFPLVQKQENIISLLYRIEDMINTKIEECHEHGGYLAYWIANTSELLYFIKQDRDISKISHDIQDRLAECVQRLFRYLTHLVQNELDKYLISFTNPQDDVERDVYIAFEETSSTNT
;
A
#
# COMPACT_ATOMS: atom_id res chain seq x y z
N MET A 1 -0.83 23.50 -2.85
CA MET A 1 -1.55 24.80 -2.79
C MET A 1 -1.64 25.34 -1.36
N THR A 2 -2.29 24.63 -0.41
CA THR A 2 -2.54 25.14 0.96
C THR A 2 -1.29 25.34 1.83
N LEU A 3 -0.30 24.44 1.78
CA LEU A 3 0.94 24.58 2.55
C LEU A 3 1.83 25.73 2.05
N ARG A 4 1.92 25.91 0.72
CA ARG A 4 2.59 27.06 0.11
C ARG A 4 1.94 28.38 0.48
N HIS A 5 0.60 28.43 0.54
CA HIS A 5 -0.12 29.59 1.07
C HIS A 5 0.24 29.87 2.54
N ARG A 6 0.40 28.83 3.38
CA ARG A 6 0.83 29.00 4.77
C ARG A 6 2.28 29.49 4.92
N LEU A 7 3.17 29.13 4.00
CA LEU A 7 4.55 29.64 3.94
C LEU A 7 4.62 31.09 3.43
N SER A 8 3.64 31.50 2.61
CA SER A 8 3.58 32.85 2.04
C SER A 8 3.55 33.93 3.15
N PRO A 9 4.14 35.12 2.90
CA PRO A 9 4.02 36.27 3.79
C PRO A 9 2.57 36.60 4.14
N TYR A 10 1.65 36.41 3.18
CA TYR A 10 0.22 36.71 3.31
C TYR A 10 -0.58 35.67 4.10
N GLY A 11 -0.09 34.42 4.25
CA GLY A 11 -0.87 33.35 4.87
C GLY A 11 -0.99 33.45 6.39
N LYS A 12 0.04 34.03 7.03
CA LYS A 12 0.06 34.43 8.46
C LYS A 12 1.12 35.54 8.63
N PRO A 13 0.77 36.82 8.46
CA PRO A 13 1.75 37.91 8.44
C PRO A 13 2.51 38.07 9.78
N ASN A 14 1.92 37.62 10.89
CA ASN A 14 2.50 37.78 12.22
C ASN A 14 3.52 36.70 12.62
N PHE A 15 3.78 35.69 11.78
CA PHE A 15 4.70 34.60 12.10
C PHE A 15 5.98 34.67 11.26
N PRO A 16 7.17 34.57 11.88
CA PRO A 16 8.44 34.42 11.15
C PRO A 16 8.42 33.21 10.23
N LEU A 17 9.13 33.30 9.09
CA LEU A 17 9.19 32.23 8.09
C LEU A 17 9.69 30.91 8.68
N VAL A 18 10.71 30.96 9.54
CA VAL A 18 11.27 29.78 10.24
C VAL A 18 10.19 29.05 11.04
N GLN A 19 9.41 29.80 11.82
CA GLN A 19 8.35 29.19 12.63
C GLN A 19 7.20 28.64 11.78
N LYS A 20 6.92 29.22 10.60
CA LYS A 20 5.99 28.64 9.64
C LYS A 20 6.50 27.32 9.08
N GLN A 21 7.80 27.22 8.79
CA GLN A 21 8.44 26.00 8.31
C GLN A 21 8.42 24.91 9.39
N GLU A 22 8.79 25.22 10.63
CA GLU A 22 8.73 24.29 11.77
C GLU A 22 7.32 23.72 11.98
N ASN A 23 6.29 24.57 11.92
CA ASN A 23 4.90 24.13 12.04
C ASN A 23 4.47 23.17 10.92
N ILE A 24 4.96 23.40 9.69
CA ILE A 24 4.68 22.50 8.56
C ILE A 24 5.42 21.18 8.74
N ILE A 25 6.69 21.22 9.12
CA ILE A 25 7.50 20.03 9.38
C ILE A 25 6.85 19.19 10.49
N SER A 26 6.46 19.81 11.60
CA SER A 26 5.77 19.13 12.70
C SER A 26 4.44 18.50 12.26
N LEU A 27 3.66 19.20 11.44
CA LEU A 27 2.44 18.64 10.86
C LEU A 27 2.73 17.42 9.98
N LEU A 28 3.77 17.48 9.16
CA LEU A 28 4.16 16.38 8.26
C LEU A 28 4.62 15.15 9.05
N TYR A 29 5.40 15.32 10.13
CA TYR A 29 5.74 14.22 11.04
C TYR A 29 4.50 13.59 11.67
N ARG A 30 3.53 14.39 12.12
CA ARG A 30 2.29 13.84 12.69
C ARG A 30 1.47 13.06 11.66
N ILE A 31 1.48 13.48 10.39
CA ILE A 31 0.81 12.74 9.32
C ILE A 31 1.52 11.41 9.06
N GLU A 32 2.85 11.42 8.99
CA GLU A 32 3.66 10.21 8.79
C GLU A 32 3.48 9.21 9.94
N ASP A 33 3.49 9.66 11.19
CA ASP A 33 3.24 8.82 12.37
C ASP A 33 1.84 8.18 12.35
N MET A 34 0.82 8.95 11.96
CA MET A 34 -0.54 8.43 11.79
C MET A 34 -0.63 7.37 10.68
N ILE A 35 0.07 7.59 9.56
CA ILE A 35 0.14 6.61 8.47
C ILE A 35 0.82 5.34 8.96
N ASN A 36 1.98 5.44 9.61
CA ASN A 36 2.69 4.28 10.17
C ASN A 36 1.82 3.49 11.14
N THR A 37 1.16 4.17 12.07
CA THR A 37 0.24 3.53 13.02
C THR A 37 -0.85 2.76 12.29
N LYS A 38 -1.44 3.34 11.24
CA LYS A 38 -2.48 2.68 10.45
C LYS A 38 -1.97 1.50 9.62
N ILE A 39 -0.71 1.54 9.19
CA ILE A 39 -0.06 0.40 8.54
C ILE A 39 0.01 -0.77 9.53
N GLU A 40 0.50 -0.53 10.76
CA GLU A 40 0.59 -1.59 11.77
C GLU A 40 -0.78 -2.18 12.11
N GLU A 41 -1.82 -1.36 12.22
CA GLU A 41 -3.16 -1.82 12.61
C GLU A 41 -3.92 -2.57 11.52
N CYS A 42 -3.62 -2.35 10.24
CA CYS A 42 -4.48 -2.81 9.13
C CYS A 42 -3.74 -3.58 8.03
N HIS A 43 -2.54 -4.11 8.32
CA HIS A 43 -1.69 -4.78 7.32
C HIS A 43 -2.22 -6.13 6.80
N GLU A 44 -3.27 -6.68 7.42
CA GLU A 44 -3.88 -7.95 6.97
C GLU A 44 -5.00 -7.75 5.94
N HIS A 45 -5.37 -6.49 5.64
CA HIS A 45 -6.50 -6.20 4.75
C HIS A 45 -6.02 -5.54 3.45
N GLY A 46 -6.05 -6.30 2.35
CA GLY A 46 -5.55 -5.85 1.04
C GLY A 46 -6.18 -4.55 0.54
N GLY A 47 -7.49 -4.36 0.75
CA GLY A 47 -8.19 -3.12 0.38
C GLY A 47 -7.68 -1.88 1.14
N TYR A 48 -7.41 -2.01 2.43
CA TYR A 48 -6.84 -0.93 3.24
C TYR A 48 -5.40 -0.63 2.82
N LEU A 49 -4.60 -1.65 2.55
CA LEU A 49 -3.24 -1.48 2.06
C LEU A 49 -3.23 -0.72 0.73
N ALA A 50 -4.04 -1.12 -0.24
CA ALA A 50 -4.12 -0.43 -1.54
C ALA A 50 -4.53 1.05 -1.39
N TYR A 51 -5.51 1.33 -0.53
CA TYR A 51 -5.92 2.69 -0.20
C TYR A 51 -4.77 3.51 0.39
N TRP A 52 -4.04 2.97 1.38
CA TRP A 52 -2.92 3.68 1.99
C TRP A 52 -1.72 3.82 1.05
N ILE A 53 -1.44 2.85 0.17
CA ILE A 53 -0.40 2.98 -0.87
C ILE A 53 -0.70 4.18 -1.76
N ALA A 54 -1.93 4.27 -2.28
CA ALA A 54 -2.33 5.36 -3.17
C ALA A 54 -2.17 6.72 -2.48
N ASN A 55 -2.75 6.88 -1.29
CA ASN A 55 -2.71 8.16 -0.57
C ASN A 55 -1.30 8.55 -0.12
N THR A 56 -0.51 7.59 0.38
CA THR A 56 0.85 7.87 0.86
C THR A 56 1.78 8.22 -0.30
N SER A 57 1.64 7.51 -1.44
CA SER A 57 2.41 7.80 -2.64
C SER A 57 2.07 9.17 -3.22
N GLU A 58 0.80 9.53 -3.25
CA GLU A 58 0.35 10.83 -3.74
C GLU A 58 0.78 11.97 -2.80
N LEU A 59 0.69 11.78 -1.48
CA LEU A 59 1.21 12.72 -0.49
C LEU A 59 2.72 12.94 -0.67
N LEU A 60 3.49 11.87 -0.79
CA LEU A 60 4.93 11.93 -1.02
C LEU A 60 5.24 12.69 -2.32
N TYR A 61 4.49 12.42 -3.39
CA TYR A 61 4.61 13.13 -4.65
C TYR A 61 4.34 14.63 -4.48
N PHE A 62 3.26 15.02 -3.80
CA PHE A 62 2.93 16.42 -3.56
C PHE A 62 3.99 17.15 -2.73
N ILE A 63 4.60 16.48 -1.74
CA ILE A 63 5.69 17.05 -0.94
C ILE A 63 6.93 17.25 -1.80
N LYS A 64 7.31 16.26 -2.61
CA LYS A 64 8.48 16.34 -3.52
C LYS A 64 8.30 17.40 -4.61
N GLN A 65 7.09 17.57 -5.13
CA GLN A 65 6.79 18.53 -6.19
C GLN A 65 6.78 19.99 -5.69
N ASP A 66 6.59 20.24 -4.39
CA ASP A 66 6.61 21.58 -3.84
C ASP A 66 8.03 22.06 -3.53
N ARG A 67 8.51 23.07 -4.27
CA ARG A 67 9.89 23.58 -4.17
C ARG A 67 10.31 24.01 -2.76
N ASP A 68 9.42 24.59 -1.98
CA ASP A 68 9.77 25.16 -0.68
C ASP A 68 9.67 24.10 0.41
N ILE A 69 8.64 23.25 0.33
CA ILE A 69 8.43 22.16 1.29
C ILE A 69 9.45 21.05 1.08
N SER A 70 9.74 20.69 -0.19
CA SER A 70 10.66 19.61 -0.52
C SER A 70 12.04 19.82 0.11
N LYS A 71 12.56 21.05 0.10
CA LYS A 71 13.88 21.39 0.65
C LYS A 71 13.99 21.23 2.17
N ILE A 72 12.88 21.36 2.87
CA ILE A 72 12.85 21.37 4.35
C ILE A 72 12.32 20.06 4.94
N SER A 73 11.96 19.08 4.09
CA SER A 73 11.25 17.86 4.51
C SER A 73 11.90 16.56 4.01
N HIS A 74 13.21 16.57 3.76
CA HIS A 74 13.93 15.39 3.24
C HIS A 74 13.73 14.14 4.10
N ASP A 75 13.89 14.24 5.42
CA ASP A 75 13.68 13.10 6.34
C ASP A 75 12.24 12.54 6.27
N ILE A 76 11.23 13.41 6.21
CA ILE A 76 9.83 12.96 6.08
C ILE A 76 9.59 12.30 4.71
N GLN A 77 10.23 12.78 3.64
CA GLN A 77 10.10 12.15 2.33
C GLN A 77 10.66 10.72 2.32
N ASP A 78 11.78 10.50 3.00
CA ASP A 78 12.39 9.17 3.11
C ASP A 78 11.52 8.23 3.95
N ARG A 79 10.99 8.71 5.07
CA ARG A 79 10.04 7.98 5.92
C ARG A 79 8.74 7.61 5.20
N LEU A 80 8.15 8.54 4.47
CA LEU A 80 6.95 8.27 3.66
C LEU A 80 7.26 7.27 2.53
N ALA A 81 8.45 7.33 1.92
CA ALA A 81 8.88 6.35 0.94
C ALA A 81 9.01 4.95 1.55
N GLU A 82 9.55 4.85 2.77
CA GLU A 82 9.60 3.61 3.52
C GLU A 82 8.18 3.07 3.82
N CYS A 83 7.25 3.93 4.24
CA CYS A 83 5.85 3.57 4.44
C CYS A 83 5.24 2.93 3.18
N VAL A 84 5.44 3.56 2.01
CA VAL A 84 4.95 3.04 0.71
C VAL A 84 5.55 1.67 0.41
N GLN A 85 6.86 1.49 0.62
CA GLN A 85 7.51 0.20 0.40
C GLN A 85 6.96 -0.89 1.32
N ARG A 86 6.76 -0.58 2.62
CA ARG A 86 6.20 -1.51 3.60
C ARG A 86 4.79 -1.93 3.22
N LEU A 87 3.92 -0.97 2.92
CA LEU A 87 2.58 -1.22 2.43
C LEU A 87 2.55 -2.13 1.19
N PHE A 88 3.41 -1.84 0.21
CA PHE A 88 3.51 -2.65 -1.00
C PHE A 88 3.96 -4.09 -0.72
N ARG A 89 4.91 -4.29 0.20
CA ARG A 89 5.35 -5.62 0.63
C ARG A 89 4.21 -6.40 1.29
N TYR A 90 3.47 -5.79 2.22
CA TYR A 90 2.32 -6.45 2.83
C TYR A 90 1.26 -6.82 1.79
N LEU A 91 0.95 -5.92 0.86
CA LEU A 91 -0.07 -6.18 -0.16
C LEU A 91 0.35 -7.31 -1.08
N THR A 92 1.61 -7.31 -1.52
CA THR A 92 2.16 -8.37 -2.36
C THR A 92 2.11 -9.71 -1.64
N HIS A 93 2.43 -9.75 -0.35
CA HIS A 93 2.34 -10.96 0.45
C HIS A 93 0.90 -11.49 0.57
N LEU A 94 -0.08 -10.61 0.79
CA LEU A 94 -1.50 -11.01 0.82
C LEU A 94 -1.95 -11.59 -0.52
N VAL A 95 -1.61 -10.94 -1.62
CA VAL A 95 -1.97 -11.41 -2.97
C VAL A 95 -1.29 -12.75 -3.27
N GLN A 96 -0.02 -12.91 -2.93
CA GLN A 96 0.71 -14.17 -3.10
C GLN A 96 0.05 -15.30 -2.29
N ASN A 97 -0.24 -15.07 -1.01
CA ASN A 97 -0.88 -16.07 -0.15
C ASN A 97 -2.27 -16.47 -0.67
N GLU A 98 -3.05 -15.51 -1.18
CA GLU A 98 -4.34 -15.82 -1.80
C GLU A 98 -4.17 -16.65 -3.07
N LEU A 99 -3.25 -16.27 -3.96
CA LEU A 99 -2.97 -17.02 -5.18
C LEU A 99 -2.51 -18.45 -4.88
N ASP A 100 -1.59 -18.64 -3.93
CA ASP A 100 -1.06 -19.95 -3.56
C ASP A 100 -2.16 -20.89 -3.08
N LYS A 101 -3.15 -20.40 -2.32
CA LYS A 101 -4.31 -21.20 -1.88
C LYS A 101 -5.11 -21.74 -3.07
N TYR A 102 -5.36 -20.91 -4.08
CA TYR A 102 -6.07 -21.34 -5.28
C TYR A 102 -5.20 -22.24 -6.16
N LEU A 103 -3.89 -21.95 -6.28
CA LEU A 103 -2.99 -22.73 -7.12
C LEU A 103 -2.81 -24.16 -6.64
N ILE A 104 -2.75 -24.39 -5.31
CA ILE A 104 -2.70 -25.74 -4.75
C ILE A 104 -3.90 -26.59 -5.20
N SER A 105 -5.10 -25.98 -5.33
CA SER A 105 -6.28 -26.70 -5.83
C SER A 105 -6.15 -27.15 -7.29
N PHE A 106 -5.39 -26.43 -8.13
CA PHE A 106 -5.15 -26.83 -9.52
C PHE A 106 -4.07 -27.91 -9.67
N THR A 107 -3.21 -28.06 -8.68
CA THR A 107 -2.10 -29.03 -8.70
C THR A 107 -2.37 -30.28 -7.87
N ASN A 108 -3.58 -30.44 -7.34
CA ASN A 108 -3.90 -31.51 -6.42
C ASN A 108 -4.08 -32.83 -7.21
N PRO A 109 -3.15 -33.80 -7.11
CA PRO A 109 -3.18 -35.00 -7.95
C PRO A 109 -4.37 -35.93 -7.64
N GLN A 110 -5.09 -35.71 -6.53
CA GLN A 110 -6.33 -36.42 -6.23
C GLN A 110 -7.45 -36.09 -7.23
N ASP A 111 -7.48 -34.86 -7.77
CA ASP A 111 -8.48 -34.45 -8.76
C ASP A 111 -8.21 -35.11 -10.13
N ASP A 112 -6.94 -35.39 -10.45
CA ASP A 112 -6.57 -36.16 -11.64
C ASP A 112 -6.91 -37.64 -11.47
N VAL A 113 -6.67 -38.21 -10.27
CA VAL A 113 -7.02 -39.62 -9.97
C VAL A 113 -8.55 -39.85 -9.96
N GLU A 114 -9.36 -38.93 -9.41
CA GLU A 114 -10.83 -39.05 -9.48
C GLU A 114 -11.34 -38.94 -10.92
N ARG A 115 -10.75 -38.04 -11.72
CA ARG A 115 -11.10 -37.85 -13.12
C ARG A 115 -10.73 -39.06 -13.98
N ASP A 116 -9.54 -39.63 -13.76
CA ASP A 116 -9.07 -40.84 -14.44
C ASP A 116 -9.91 -42.07 -14.05
N VAL A 117 -10.31 -42.18 -12.78
CA VAL A 117 -11.19 -43.25 -12.30
C VAL A 117 -12.58 -43.12 -12.94
N TYR A 118 -13.15 -41.93 -13.02
CA TYR A 118 -14.45 -41.70 -13.67
C TYR A 118 -14.43 -42.05 -15.16
N ILE A 119 -13.38 -41.64 -15.87
CA ILE A 119 -13.19 -41.95 -17.30
C ILE A 119 -13.06 -43.48 -17.50
N ALA A 120 -12.31 -44.17 -16.64
CA ALA A 120 -12.17 -45.63 -16.70
C ALA A 120 -13.51 -46.36 -16.42
N PHE A 121 -14.37 -45.82 -15.57
CA PHE A 121 -15.71 -46.36 -15.31
C PHE A 121 -16.69 -46.15 -16.49
N GLU A 122 -16.59 -45.04 -17.23
CA GLU A 122 -17.39 -44.81 -18.44
C GLU A 122 -16.97 -45.70 -19.62
N GLU A 123 -15.68 -45.93 -19.82
CA GLU A 123 -15.16 -46.79 -20.89
C GLU A 123 -15.52 -48.27 -20.69
N THR A 124 -15.50 -48.74 -19.44
CA THR A 124 -15.87 -50.13 -19.07
C THR A 124 -17.39 -50.37 -19.12
N SER A 125 -18.20 -49.33 -18.95
CA SER A 125 -19.66 -49.41 -19.08
C SER A 125 -20.12 -49.43 -20.55
N SER A 126 -19.35 -48.82 -21.46
CA SER A 126 -19.67 -48.72 -22.89
C SER A 126 -19.27 -49.94 -23.72
N THR A 127 -18.45 -50.84 -23.17
CA THR A 127 -17.94 -52.04 -23.85
C THR A 127 -18.76 -53.31 -23.59
N ASN A 128 -19.79 -53.24 -22.74
CA ASN A 128 -20.64 -54.39 -22.34
C ASN A 128 -22.04 -54.42 -22.99
N THR A 129 -22.26 -53.70 -24.10
CA THR A 129 -23.46 -53.80 -24.97
C THR A 129 -23.09 -54.27 -26.36
#